data_AF-A0A061FR39-F1
#
_entry.id   AF-A0A061FR39-F1
#
_cell.length_a   1.000
_cell.length_b   1.000
_cell.length_c   1.000
_cell.angle_alpha   90.00
_cell.angle_beta   90.00
_cell.angle_gamma   90.00
#
_symmetry.space_group_name_H-M   'P 1'
#
loop_
_entity.id
_entity.type
_entity.pdbx_description
1 polymer ?
#
loop_
_entity_poly.entity_id
_entity_poly.type
_entity_poly.pdbx_seq_one_letter_code
_entity_poly.pdbx_strand_id
1 'polypeptide(L)' 'MDIFRFPNFVNLSFKEKKAQKDVVWCAPELGQLKFNVNGMPKGNPSELTIGGVLRDFKEGCLYPFQRQLVLVM' A
#
# COMPACT_ATOMS: atom_id res chain seq x y z
N MET A 1 -8.50 38.96 -19.12
CA MET A 1 -8.43 38.78 -17.65
C MET A 1 -7.90 37.38 -17.42
N ASP A 2 -6.63 37.26 -17.08
CA ASP A 2 -5.96 35.98 -16.92
C ASP A 2 -6.12 35.47 -15.49
N ILE A 3 -6.63 34.24 -15.37
CA ILE A 3 -6.84 33.58 -14.08
C ILE A 3 -5.52 32.92 -13.68
N PHE A 4 -4.77 33.59 -12.80
CA PHE A 4 -3.60 33.00 -12.14
C PHE A 4 -4.06 32.03 -11.05
N ARG A 5 -3.80 30.72 -11.24
CA ARG A 5 -3.93 29.72 -10.17
C ARG A 5 -2.60 29.60 -9.43
N PHE A 6 -2.59 29.90 -8.14
CA PHE A 6 -1.44 29.65 -7.27
C PHE A 6 -1.45 28.18 -6.81
N PRO A 7 -0.51 27.32 -7.24
CA PRO A 7 -0.52 25.88 -6.91
C PRO A 7 0.04 25.55 -5.52
N ASN A 8 0.46 26.54 -4.72
CA ASN A 8 1.37 26.31 -3.59
C ASN A 8 0.76 26.47 -2.20
N PHE A 9 -0.52 26.16 -2.01
CA PHE A 9 -1.08 26.02 -0.65
C PHE A 9 -1.96 24.78 -0.54
N VAL A 10 -1.34 23.61 -0.62
CA VAL A 10 -1.94 22.38 -0.12
C VAL A 10 -1.76 22.40 1.40
N ASN A 11 -2.83 22.70 2.12
CA ASN A 11 -2.83 22.61 3.59
C ASN A 11 -2.89 21.13 3.97
N LEU A 12 -1.73 20.50 4.14
CA LEU A 12 -1.64 19.13 4.63
C LEU A 12 -2.06 19.15 6.10
N SER A 13 -3.31 18.74 6.37
CA SER A 13 -3.75 18.51 7.74
C SER A 13 -2.81 17.50 8.38
N PHE A 14 -2.00 17.94 9.36
CA PHE A 14 -1.16 17.05 10.15
C PHE A 14 -2.08 16.17 10.97
N LYS A 15 -2.36 14.97 10.45
CA LYS A 15 -3.06 13.93 11.19
C LYS A 15 -2.18 13.59 12.38
N GLU A 16 -2.73 13.68 13.59
CA GLU A 16 -2.03 13.26 14.80
C GLU A 16 -1.43 11.87 14.55
N LYS A 17 -0.11 11.75 14.74
CA LYS A 17 0.58 10.47 14.66
C LYS A 17 0.00 9.58 15.75
N LYS A 18 -0.97 8.74 15.41
CA LYS A 18 -1.36 7.62 16.28
C LYS A 18 -0.09 6.87 16.62
N ALA A 19 0.13 6.61 17.90
CA ALA A 19 1.24 5.78 18.34
C ALA A 19 1.24 4.50 17.50
N GLN A 20 2.29 4.32 16.71
CA GLN A 20 2.45 3.13 15.89
C GLN A 20 2.62 1.99 16.88
N LYS A 21 1.62 1.12 16.98
CA LYS A 21 1.80 -0.12 17.74
C LYS A 21 2.93 -0.88 17.07
N ASP A 22 3.88 -1.35 17.87
CA ASP A 22 4.89 -2.29 17.39
C ASP A 22 4.18 -3.59 17.01
N VAL A 23 3.82 -3.69 15.72
CA VAL A 23 3.28 -4.90 15.13
C VAL A 23 4.49 -5.76 14.77
N VAL A 24 4.79 -6.74 15.61
CA VAL A 24 5.84 -7.72 15.34
C VAL A 24 5.38 -8.61 14.19
N TRP A 25 6.26 -8.81 13.21
CA TRP A 25 5.98 -9.69 12.09
C TRP A 25 6.12 -11.15 12.54
N CYS A 26 5.00 -11.80 12.81
CA CYS A 26 4.96 -13.20 13.23
C CYS A 26 4.38 -14.11 12.13
N ALA A 27 4.70 -15.40 12.21
CA ALA A 27 4.02 -16.44 11.42
C ALA A 27 2.53 -16.51 11.83
N PRO A 28 1.61 -16.79 10.89
CA PRO A 28 0.22 -17.04 11.25
C PRO A 28 0.09 -18.32 12.08
N GLU A 29 -0.82 -18.31 13.06
CA GLU A 29 -1.13 -19.49 13.87
C GLU A 29 -2.05 -20.47 13.12
N LEU A 30 -2.22 -21.69 13.66
CA LEU A 30 -3.14 -22.67 13.10
C LEU A 30 -4.57 -22.08 12.97
N GLY A 31 -5.15 -22.18 11.78
CA GLY A 31 -6.45 -21.60 11.47
C GLY A 31 -6.42 -20.12 11.06
N GLN A 32 -5.25 -19.47 11.09
CA GLN A 32 -5.07 -18.12 10.56
C GLN A 32 -4.48 -18.15 9.14
N LEU A 33 -4.79 -17.09 8.40
CA LEU A 33 -4.18 -16.79 7.11
C LEU A 33 -3.51 -15.42 7.19
N LYS A 34 -2.32 -15.31 6.61
CA LYS A 34 -1.57 -14.05 6.53
C LYS A 34 -1.56 -13.54 5.10
N PHE A 35 -2.02 -12.31 4.89
CA PHE A 35 -2.05 -11.67 3.58
C PHE A 35 -0.99 -10.58 3.51
N ASN A 36 0.12 -10.87 2.83
CA ASN A 36 1.21 -9.92 2.66
C ASN A 36 1.00 -9.16 1.35
N VAL A 37 0.94 -7.83 1.41
CA VAL A 37 0.75 -6.97 0.23
C VAL A 37 1.90 -5.99 0.12
N ASN A 38 2.45 -5.84 -1.07
CA ASN A 38 3.47 -4.84 -1.38
C ASN A 38 3.09 -4.06 -2.64
N GLY A 39 3.41 -2.76 -2.63
CA GLY A 39 3.22 -1.87 -3.78
C GLY A 39 4.57 -1.44 -4.36
N MET A 40 4.67 -1.40 -5.67
CA MET A 40 5.82 -0.86 -6.39
C MET A 40 5.36 0.21 -7.40
N PRO A 41 5.55 1.50 -7.09
CA PRO A 41 5.25 2.57 -8.03
C PRO A 41 6.30 2.59 -9.16
N LYS A 42 5.85 2.87 -10.39
CA LYS A 42 6.71 3.09 -11.57
C LYS A 42 6.34 4.41 -12.26
N GLY A 43 7.27 5.36 -12.28
CA GLY A 43 7.19 6.59 -13.11
C GLY A 43 6.32 7.72 -12.53
N ASN A 44 5.95 8.69 -13.38
CA ASN A 44 4.98 9.79 -13.17
C ASN A 44 4.54 10.36 -14.56
N PRO A 45 3.24 10.37 -14.96
CA PRO A 45 2.08 9.78 -14.28
C PRO A 45 2.25 8.26 -14.20
N SER A 46 2.06 7.72 -13.00
CA SER A 46 2.72 6.48 -12.61
C SER A 46 1.81 5.26 -12.74
N GLU A 47 2.34 4.22 -13.36
CA GLU A 47 1.78 2.88 -13.21
C GLU A 47 2.15 2.37 -11.81
N LEU A 48 1.18 1.82 -11.10
CA LEU A 48 1.39 1.22 -9.79
C LEU A 48 1.15 -0.28 -9.91
N THR A 49 2.16 -1.08 -9.58
CA THR A 49 1.95 -2.52 -9.43
C THR A 49 1.70 -2.83 -7.96
N ILE A 50 0.60 -3.52 -7.67
CA ILE A 50 0.34 -4.10 -6.36
C ILE A 50 0.48 -5.61 -6.50
N GLY A 51 1.24 -6.22 -5.61
CA GLY A 51 1.38 -7.67 -5.52
C GLY A 51 1.29 -8.15 -4.09
N GLY A 52 1.20 -9.45 -3.93
CA GLY A 52 1.18 -10.05 -2.60
C GLY A 52 1.04 -11.55 -2.60
N VAL A 53 0.94 -12.10 -1.40
CA VAL A 53 0.82 -13.53 -1.17
C VAL A 53 -0.06 -13.82 0.04
N LEU A 54 -0.98 -14.77 -0.14
CA LEU A 54 -1.69 -15.41 0.96
C LEU A 54 -0.88 -16.60 1.47
N ARG A 55 -0.66 -16.66 2.78
CA ARG A 55 0.09 -17.73 3.46
C ARG A 55 -0.72 -18.36 4.58
N ASP A 56 -0.49 -19.64 4.81
CA ASP A 56 -1.00 -20.36 5.98
C ASP A 56 0.06 -20.50 7.08
N PHE A 57 -0.33 -21.16 8.18
CA PHE A 57 0.51 -21.46 9.33
C PHE A 57 1.72 -22.36 9.03
N LYS A 58 1.74 -23.05 7.88
CA LYS A 58 2.88 -23.84 7.42
C LYS A 58 3.92 -22.99 6.70
N GLU A 59 3.72 -21.67 6.69
CA GLU A 59 4.50 -20.69 5.94
C GLU A 59 4.47 -20.92 4.42
N GLY A 60 3.54 -21.75 3.94
CA GLY A 60 3.38 -22.04 2.53
C GLY A 60 2.83 -20.83 1.77
N CYS A 61 3.34 -20.60 0.57
CA CYS A 61 2.69 -19.71 -0.40
C CYS A 61 1.44 -20.42 -0.91
N LEU A 62 0.25 -20.01 -0.45
CA LEU A 62 -1.00 -20.57 -0.95
C LEU A 62 -1.40 -19.93 -2.27
N TYR A 63 -1.31 -18.60 -2.34
CA TYR A 63 -1.79 -17.85 -3.50
C TYR A 63 -1.00 -16.56 -3.71
N PRO A 64 -0.13 -16.49 -4.72
CA PRO A 64 0.47 -15.24 -5.16
C PRO A 64 -0.49 -14.47 -6.07
N PHE A 65 -0.48 -13.15 -5.97
CA PHE A 65 -1.25 -12.29 -6.88
C PHE A 65 -0.43 -11.06 -7.27
N GLN A 66 -0.76 -10.51 -8.44
CA GLN A 66 -0.21 -9.25 -8.93
C GLN A 66 -1.27 -8.56 -9.77
N ARG A 67 -1.38 -7.23 -9.61
CA ARG A 67 -2.27 -6.38 -10.39
C ARG A 67 -1.56 -5.08 -10.73
N GLN A 68 -1.62 -4.70 -11.99
CA GLN A 68 -1.18 -3.38 -12.44
C GLN A 68 -2.36 -2.43 -12.35
N LEU A 69 -2.11 -1.25 -11.81
CA LEU A 69 -3.04 -0.14 -11.71
C LEU A 69 -2.46 1.01 -12.52
N VAL A 70 -3.32 1.65 -13.31
CA VAL A 70 -2.99 2.89 -13.99
C VAL A 70 -3.64 4.01 -13.20
N LEU A 71 -2.84 4.93 -12.64
CA LEU A 71 -3.39 6.15 -12.09
C LEU A 71 -3.77 7.08 -13.25
N VAL A 72 -5.07 7.28 -13.44
CA VAL A 72 -5.59 8.34 -14.30
C VAL A 72 -5.69 9.58 -13.41
N MET A 73 -4.82 10.57 -13.65
CA MET A 73 -4.83 11.88 -12.98
C MET A 73 -5.81 12.84 -13.64
#